data_AF-A0A6J4MII8-F1
#
_entry.id   AF-A0A6J4MII8-F1
#
_cell.length_a   1.000
_cell.length_b   1.000
_cell.length_c   1.000
_cell.angle_alpha   90.00
_cell.angle_beta   90.00
_cell.angle_gamma   90.00
#
_symmetry.space_group_name_H-M   'P 1'
#
loop_
_entity.id
_entity.type
_entity.pdbx_description
1 polymer ?
#
loop_
_entity_poly.entity_id
_entity_poly.type
_entity_poly.pdbx_seq_one_letter_code
_entity_poly.pdbx_strand_id
1 'polypeptide(L)'
;MLSTMDAVAALMQEREKYEGWLAALEGRRATTPARVYERVGADYRSRLDHVLADISGRASELEAVSAGLRTRVESLQADEESRAEERAEAELRAAVGEYSAEQWEELRSVADAEIAHVSAQLAEQRAELERVEGILAIARRPRRATPDSNRAVGAPEAPAPRAADVAPPVASAGSG
;
A
#
# COMPACT_ATOMS: atom_id res chain seq x y z
N MET A 1 -3.93 3.50 24.73
CA MET A 1 -2.87 3.43 23.70
C MET A 1 -3.56 2.97 22.43
N LEU A 2 -3.50 3.71 21.31
CA LEU A 2 -4.00 3.20 20.03
C LEU A 2 -3.16 2.00 19.60
N SER A 3 -3.78 0.97 18.99
CA SER A 3 -3.01 -0.08 18.31
C SER A 3 -2.20 0.53 17.16
N THR A 4 -1.06 -0.07 16.79
CA THR A 4 -0.27 0.35 15.61
C THR A 4 -1.15 0.42 14.36
N MET A 5 -2.11 -0.49 14.23
CA MET A 5 -3.10 -0.53 13.15
C MET A 5 -4.01 0.71 13.17
N ASP A 6 -4.55 1.07 14.34
CA ASP A 6 -5.39 2.25 14.49
C ASP A 6 -4.62 3.54 14.19
N ALA A 7 -3.34 3.58 14.58
CA ALA A 7 -2.47 4.72 14.31
C ALA A 7 -2.22 4.90 12.80
N VAL A 8 -2.00 3.81 12.06
CA VAL A 8 -1.89 3.88 10.59
C VAL A 8 -3.22 4.32 9.96
N ALA A 9 -4.36 3.81 10.44
CA ALA A 9 -5.67 4.21 9.95
C ALA A 9 -5.95 5.71 10.18
N ALA A 10 -5.55 6.27 11.33
CA ALA A 10 -5.65 7.70 11.60
C ALA A 10 -4.79 8.53 10.64
N LEU A 11 -3.54 8.12 10.40
CA LEU A 11 -2.65 8.80 9.46
C LEU A 11 -3.17 8.73 8.01
N MET A 12 -3.82 7.63 7.62
CA MET A 12 -4.49 7.53 6.31
C MET A 12 -5.58 8.59 6.16
N GLN A 13 -6.40 8.83 7.19
CA GLN A 13 -7.42 9.88 7.15
C GLN A 13 -6.80 11.28 7.08
N GLU A 14 -5.70 11.52 7.80
CA GLU A 14 -4.96 12.78 7.70
C GLU A 14 -4.38 13.01 6.30
N ARG A 15 -3.81 11.96 5.69
CA ARG A 15 -3.34 12.00 4.30
C ARG A 15 -4.47 12.41 3.36
N GLU A 16 -5.63 11.76 3.43
CA GLU A 16 -6.77 12.07 2.57
C GLU A 16 -7.26 13.51 2.74
N LYS A 17 -7.25 14.01 3.98
CA LYS A 17 -7.59 15.39 4.30
C LYS A 17 -6.64 16.39 3.65
N TYR A 18 -5.32 16.19 3.77
CA TYR A 18 -4.34 17.07 3.13
C TYR A 18 -4.37 16.98 1.60
N GLU A 19 -4.52 15.77 1.03
CA GLU A 19 -4.72 15.58 -0.42
C GLU A 19 -5.98 16.33 -0.91
N GLY A 20 -7.09 16.25 -0.16
CA GLY A 20 -8.33 16.97 -0.46
C GLY A 20 -8.19 18.49 -0.39
N TRP A 21 -7.48 19.01 0.62
CA TRP A 21 -7.19 20.44 0.74
C TRP A 21 -6.30 20.95 -0.40
N LEU A 22 -5.30 20.18 -0.82
CA LEU A 22 -4.46 20.51 -1.98
C LEU A 22 -5.27 20.53 -3.29
N ALA A 23 -6.16 19.56 -3.48
CA ALA A 23 -7.06 19.54 -4.64
C ALA A 23 -8.01 20.75 -4.66
N ALA A 24 -8.58 21.11 -3.50
CA ALA A 24 -9.44 22.29 -3.37
C ALA A 24 -8.66 23.60 -3.60
N LEU A 25 -7.41 23.66 -3.16
CA LEU A 25 -6.51 24.80 -3.39
C LEU A 25 -6.23 24.98 -4.89
N GLU A 26 -6.03 23.89 -5.63
CA GLU A 26 -5.81 23.94 -7.08
C GLU A 26 -7.00 24.53 -7.83
N GLY A 27 -8.23 24.14 -7.47
CA GLY A 27 -9.45 24.70 -8.06
C GLY A 27 -9.62 26.22 -7.85
N ARG A 28 -8.90 26.80 -6.89
CA ARG A 28 -8.93 28.24 -6.55
C ARG A 28 -7.73 29.01 -7.10
N ARG A 29 -6.83 28.35 -7.83
CA ARG A 29 -5.55 28.93 -8.23
C ARG A 29 -5.69 30.21 -9.06
N ALA A 30 -6.62 30.25 -10.00
CA ALA A 30 -6.84 31.41 -10.88
C ALA A 30 -7.38 32.65 -10.15
N THR A 31 -8.06 32.46 -9.01
CA THR A 31 -8.71 33.53 -8.25
C THR A 31 -7.95 33.93 -6.98
N THR A 32 -6.79 33.32 -6.73
CA THR A 32 -6.01 33.52 -5.51
C THR A 32 -4.70 34.22 -5.83
N PRO A 33 -4.27 35.23 -5.05
CA PRO A 33 -2.96 35.84 -5.22
C PRO A 33 -1.84 34.79 -5.16
N ALA A 34 -0.92 34.82 -6.14
CA ALA A 34 0.09 33.78 -6.33
C ALA A 34 0.88 33.46 -5.05
N ARG A 35 1.39 34.48 -4.35
CA ARG A 35 2.16 34.29 -3.10
C ARG A 35 1.36 33.63 -1.98
N VAL A 36 0.04 33.87 -1.90
CA VAL A 36 -0.82 33.26 -0.89
C VAL A 36 -1.06 31.80 -1.24
N TYR A 37 -1.37 31.52 -2.51
CA TYR A 37 -1.51 30.15 -3.01
C TYR A 37 -0.24 29.33 -2.79
N GLU A 38 0.93 29.88 -3.14
CA GLU A 38 2.23 29.21 -2.98
C GLU A 38 2.52 28.88 -1.52
N ARG A 39 2.32 29.85 -0.62
CA ARG A 39 2.58 29.67 0.82
C ARG A 39 1.68 28.62 1.45
N VAL A 40 0.37 28.69 1.19
CA VAL A 40 -0.60 27.72 1.75
C VAL A 40 -0.38 26.33 1.14
N GLY A 41 -0.14 26.26 -0.16
CA GLY A 41 0.19 25.01 -0.83
C GLY A 41 1.48 24.37 -0.31
N ALA A 42 2.50 25.17 0.00
CA ALA A 42 3.74 24.69 0.61
C ALA A 42 3.52 24.14 2.03
N ASP A 43 2.72 24.80 2.87
CA ASP A 43 2.37 24.30 4.21
C ASP A 43 1.63 22.96 4.14
N TYR A 44 0.61 22.85 3.28
CA TYR A 44 -0.13 21.59 3.14
C TYR A 44 0.71 20.47 2.55
N ARG A 45 1.61 20.75 1.59
CA ARG A 45 2.57 19.75 1.07
C ARG A 45 3.53 19.28 2.16
N SER A 46 4.12 20.20 2.93
CA SER A 46 5.03 19.85 4.02
C SER A 46 4.36 18.97 5.08
N ARG A 47 3.12 19.30 5.48
CA ARG A 47 2.35 18.46 6.42
C ARG A 47 2.01 17.09 5.83
N LEU A 48 1.64 17.03 4.56
CA LEU A 48 1.40 15.77 3.87
C LEU A 48 2.67 14.92 3.83
N ASP A 49 3.84 15.52 3.54
CA ASP A 49 5.12 14.81 3.51
C ASP A 49 5.46 14.23 4.90
N HIS A 50 5.19 14.97 5.98
CA HIS A 50 5.33 14.44 7.35
C HIS A 50 4.41 13.25 7.62
N VAL A 51 3.12 13.35 7.28
CA VAL A 51 2.17 12.24 7.43
C VAL A 51 2.61 11.01 6.64
N LEU A 52 3.08 11.20 5.39
CA LEU A 52 3.59 10.11 4.55
C LEU A 52 4.84 9.46 5.14
N ALA A 53 5.75 10.23 5.76
CA ALA A 53 6.91 9.70 6.45
C ALA A 53 6.48 8.84 7.67
N ASP A 54 5.52 9.32 8.46
CA ASP A 54 4.99 8.58 9.62
C ASP A 54 4.28 7.28 9.20
N ILE A 55 3.50 7.33 8.12
CA ILE A 55 2.88 6.14 7.52
C ILE A 55 3.95 5.12 7.12
N SER A 56 5.01 5.58 6.44
CA SER A 56 6.10 4.71 5.98
C SER A 56 6.82 4.05 7.15
N GLY A 57 7.16 4.80 8.20
CA GLY A 57 7.79 4.27 9.40
C GLY A 57 6.95 3.18 10.07
N ARG A 58 5.65 3.42 10.24
CA ARG A 58 4.73 2.44 10.82
C ARG A 58 4.44 1.25 9.90
N ALA A 59 4.43 1.46 8.59
CA ALA A 59 4.32 0.37 7.63
C ALA A 59 5.50 -0.60 7.75
N SER A 60 6.73 -0.10 7.92
CA SER A 60 7.90 -0.95 8.16
C SER A 60 7.77 -1.78 9.45
N GLU A 61 7.20 -1.22 10.52
CA GLU A 61 6.91 -1.98 11.76
C GLU A 61 5.87 -3.09 11.51
N LEU A 62 4.78 -2.77 10.80
CA LEU A 62 3.75 -3.74 10.44
C LEU A 62 4.26 -4.82 9.48
N GLU A 63 5.22 -4.52 8.62
CA GLU A 63 5.89 -5.50 7.76
C GLU A 63 6.66 -6.55 8.58
N ALA A 64 7.35 -6.12 9.63
CA ALA A 64 8.03 -7.04 10.55
C ALA A 64 7.02 -7.93 11.30
N VAL A 65 5.89 -7.36 11.74
CA VAL A 65 4.79 -8.12 12.36
C VAL A 65 4.20 -9.14 11.36
N SER A 66 3.92 -8.73 10.13
CA SER A 66 3.43 -9.61 9.06
C SER A 66 4.39 -10.77 8.78
N ALA A 67 5.70 -10.50 8.72
CA ALA A 67 6.70 -11.55 8.54
C ALA A 67 6.69 -12.57 9.68
N GLY A 68 6.62 -12.10 10.94
CA GLY A 68 6.51 -12.97 12.11
C GLY A 68 5.24 -13.83 12.11
N LEU A 69 4.11 -13.24 11.74
CA LEU A 69 2.83 -13.96 11.61
C LEU A 69 2.88 -15.02 10.51
N ARG A 70 3.50 -14.74 9.36
CA ARG A 70 3.69 -15.75 8.29
C ARG A 70 4.49 -16.94 8.77
N THR A 71 5.63 -16.71 9.43
CA THR A 71 6.43 -17.80 10.01
C THR A 71 5.63 -18.60 11.04
N ARG A 72 4.79 -17.94 11.85
CA ARG A 72 3.94 -18.64 12.83
C ARG A 72 2.85 -19.48 12.16
N VAL A 73 2.22 -18.95 11.11
CA VAL A 73 1.23 -19.65 10.28
C VAL A 73 1.86 -20.89 9.64
N GLU A 74 3.03 -20.76 8.99
CA GLU A 74 3.76 -21.88 8.40
C GLU A 74 4.11 -22.95 9.43
N SER A 75 4.59 -22.55 10.61
CA SER A 75 4.89 -23.46 11.71
C SER A 75 3.65 -24.21 12.21
N LEU A 76 2.51 -23.53 12.38
CA LEU A 76 1.27 -24.16 12.83
C LEU A 76 0.68 -25.09 11.76
N GLN A 77 0.82 -24.77 10.48
CA GLN A 77 0.40 -25.65 9.39
C GLN A 77 1.18 -26.95 9.37
N ALA A 78 2.52 -26.89 9.51
CA ALA A 78 3.34 -28.09 9.60
C ALA A 78 3.01 -28.93 10.84
N ASP A 79 2.69 -28.27 11.95
CA ASP A 79 2.30 -28.89 13.22
C ASP A 79 0.92 -29.58 13.16
N GLU A 80 -0.03 -28.99 12.43
CA GLU A 80 -1.34 -29.59 12.12
C GLU A 80 -1.20 -30.80 11.20
N GLU A 81 -0.37 -30.69 10.15
CA GLU A 81 -0.11 -31.78 9.19
C GLU A 81 0.55 -32.98 9.88
N SER A 82 1.59 -32.74 10.70
CA SER A 82 2.25 -33.80 11.48
C SER A 82 1.27 -34.54 12.39
N ARG A 83 0.39 -33.82 13.09
CA ARG A 83 -0.62 -34.46 13.95
C ARG A 83 -1.68 -35.22 13.16
N ALA A 84 -2.08 -34.71 12.00
CA ALA A 84 -3.00 -35.41 11.12
C ALA A 84 -2.41 -36.72 10.60
N GLU A 85 -1.11 -36.73 10.26
CA GLU A 85 -0.36 -37.93 9.88
C GLU A 85 -0.29 -38.93 11.05
N GLU A 86 0.07 -38.48 12.25
CA GLU A 86 0.11 -39.32 13.46
C GLU A 86 -1.27 -39.94 13.77
N ARG A 87 -2.34 -39.16 13.64
CA ARG A 87 -3.73 -39.63 13.83
C ARG A 87 -4.10 -40.66 12.77
N ALA A 88 -3.71 -40.47 11.51
CA ALA A 88 -3.96 -41.42 10.42
C ALA A 88 -3.17 -42.73 10.61
N GLU A 89 -1.92 -42.64 11.08
CA GLU A 89 -1.11 -43.81 11.42
C GLU A 89 -1.73 -44.59 12.59
N ALA A 90 -2.21 -43.90 13.63
CA ALA A 90 -2.92 -44.52 14.75
C ALA A 90 -4.21 -45.21 14.30
N GLU A 91 -4.98 -44.60 13.39
CA GLU A 91 -6.18 -45.21 12.80
C GLU A 91 -5.85 -46.50 12.03
N LEU A 92 -4.75 -46.51 11.27
CA LEU A 92 -4.29 -47.69 10.56
C LEU A 92 -3.93 -48.83 11.53
N ARG A 93 -3.19 -48.52 12.61
CA ARG A 93 -2.85 -49.50 13.66
C ARG A 93 -4.09 -50.04 14.37
N ALA A 94 -5.06 -49.18 14.66
CA ALA A 94 -6.36 -49.59 15.21
C ALA A 94 -7.08 -50.57 14.27
N ALA A 95 -7.11 -50.28 12.97
CA ALA A 95 -7.75 -51.11 11.96
C ALA A 95 -7.07 -52.49 11.80
N VAL A 96 -5.74 -52.56 12.02
CA VAL A 96 -4.98 -53.82 12.05
C VAL A 96 -5.21 -54.60 13.36
N GLY A 97 -5.77 -53.97 14.39
CA GLY A 97 -6.11 -54.58 15.66
C GLY A 97 -5.05 -54.43 16.75
N GLU A 98 -4.11 -53.48 16.61
CA GLU A 98 -3.12 -53.17 17.66
C GLU A 98 -3.74 -52.55 18.90
N TYR A 99 -4.93 -51.95 18.78
CA TYR A 99 -5.66 -51.31 19.88
C TYR A 99 -7.02 -51.98 20.08
N SER A 100 -7.46 -52.07 21.34
CA SER A 100 -8.88 -52.33 21.63
C SER A 100 -9.75 -51.16 21.17
N ALA A 101 -11.05 -51.39 21.03
CA ALA A 101 -11.99 -50.32 20.67
C ALA A 101 -11.95 -49.15 21.67
N GLU A 102 -11.78 -49.44 22.97
CA GLU A 102 -11.69 -48.42 24.03
C GLU A 102 -10.38 -47.63 23.94
N GLN A 103 -9.25 -48.31 23.73
CA GLN A 103 -7.94 -47.67 23.55
C GLN A 103 -7.91 -46.76 22.32
N TRP A 104 -8.50 -47.24 21.22
CA TRP A 104 -8.62 -46.44 20.00
C TRP A 104 -9.50 -45.21 20.19
N GLU A 105 -10.64 -45.35 20.86
CA GLU A 105 -11.55 -44.23 21.12
C GLU A 105 -10.86 -43.11 21.92
N GLU A 106 -10.11 -43.48 22.98
CA GLU A 106 -9.35 -42.53 23.78
C GLU A 106 -8.27 -41.83 22.96
N LEU A 107 -7.46 -42.61 22.22
CA LEU A 107 -6.38 -42.06 21.39
C LEU A 107 -6.92 -41.13 20.30
N ARG A 108 -8.00 -41.53 19.63
CA ARG A 108 -8.68 -40.71 18.62
C ARG A 108 -9.19 -39.42 19.22
N SER A 109 -9.86 -39.48 20.38
CA SER A 109 -10.41 -38.29 21.02
C SER A 109 -9.33 -37.29 21.41
N VAL A 110 -8.17 -37.75 21.87
CA VAL A 110 -7.04 -36.88 22.21
C VAL A 110 -6.45 -36.26 20.94
N ALA A 111 -6.16 -37.07 19.92
CA ALA A 111 -5.59 -36.59 18.66
C ALA A 111 -6.51 -35.56 17.96
N ASP A 112 -7.81 -35.86 17.88
CA ASP A 112 -8.79 -34.96 17.27
C ASP A 112 -8.89 -33.63 18.05
N ALA A 113 -8.78 -33.66 19.38
CA ALA A 113 -8.78 -32.46 20.21
C ALA A 113 -7.52 -31.60 20.01
N GLU A 114 -6.35 -32.22 19.88
CA GLU A 114 -5.09 -31.51 19.61
C GLU A 114 -5.09 -30.89 18.22
N ILE A 115 -5.52 -31.62 17.19
CA ILE A 115 -5.67 -31.10 15.84
C ILE A 115 -6.63 -29.91 15.83
N ALA A 116 -7.79 -30.03 16.48
CA ALA A 116 -8.76 -28.94 16.58
C ALA A 116 -8.18 -27.70 17.28
N HIS A 117 -7.34 -27.90 18.31
CA HIS A 117 -6.66 -26.79 19.00
C HIS A 117 -5.68 -26.05 18.08
N VAL A 118 -4.80 -26.78 17.39
CA VAL A 118 -3.83 -26.19 16.45
C VAL A 118 -4.55 -25.50 15.29
N SER A 119 -5.61 -26.12 14.76
CA SER A 119 -6.42 -25.56 13.68
C SER A 119 -7.07 -24.22 14.08
N ALA A 120 -7.59 -24.13 15.31
CA ALA A 120 -8.16 -22.89 15.84
C ALA A 120 -7.10 -21.78 15.97
N GLN A 121 -5.90 -22.12 16.47
CA GLN A 121 -4.78 -21.17 16.53
C GLN A 121 -4.36 -20.71 15.13
N LEU A 122 -4.26 -21.63 14.18
CA LEU A 122 -3.93 -21.33 12.79
C LEU A 122 -4.94 -20.35 12.17
N ALA A 123 -6.24 -20.58 12.39
CA ALA A 123 -7.30 -19.70 11.92
C ALA A 123 -7.18 -18.28 12.50
N GLU A 124 -6.90 -18.17 13.80
CA GLU A 124 -6.68 -16.88 14.47
C GLU A 124 -5.47 -16.13 13.88
N GLN A 125 -4.33 -16.82 13.73
CA GLN A 125 -3.11 -16.19 13.21
C GLN A 125 -3.26 -15.78 11.73
N ARG A 126 -3.97 -16.57 10.92
CA ARG A 126 -4.30 -16.21 9.53
C ARG A 126 -5.20 -14.97 9.46
N ALA A 127 -6.22 -14.88 10.33
CA ALA A 127 -7.10 -13.72 10.38
C ALA A 127 -6.36 -12.45 10.83
N GLU A 128 -5.42 -12.55 11.76
CA GLU A 128 -4.54 -11.43 12.12
C GLU A 128 -3.62 -11.03 10.95
N LEU A 129 -2.99 -12.02 10.30
CA LEU A 129 -2.12 -11.77 9.14
C LEU A 129 -2.88 -11.04 8.03
N GLU A 130 -4.07 -11.49 7.67
CA GLU A 130 -4.92 -10.85 6.65
C GLU A 130 -5.24 -9.39 7.02
N ARG A 131 -5.58 -9.13 8.29
CA ARG A 131 -5.84 -7.76 8.76
C ARG A 131 -4.61 -6.86 8.63
N VAL A 132 -3.43 -7.34 9.03
CA VAL A 132 -2.17 -6.59 8.91
C VAL A 132 -1.82 -6.33 7.44
N GLU A 133 -1.93 -7.34 6.58
CA GLU A 133 -1.66 -7.22 5.15
C GLU A 133 -2.63 -6.24 4.46
N GLY A 134 -3.91 -6.24 4.86
CA GLY A 134 -4.90 -5.27 4.39
C GLY A 134 -4.51 -3.82 4.69
N ILE A 135 -4.01 -3.55 5.90
CA ILE A 135 -3.54 -2.20 6.29
C ILE A 135 -2.28 -1.82 5.52
N LEU A 136 -1.33 -2.75 5.37
CA LEU A 136 -0.12 -2.51 4.58
C LEU A 136 -0.44 -2.18 3.11
N ALA A 137 -1.41 -2.86 2.52
CA ALA A 137 -1.85 -2.59 1.16
C ALA A 137 -2.39 -1.15 1.01
N ILE A 138 -3.17 -0.68 1.99
CA ILE A 138 -3.70 0.69 2.02
C ILE A 138 -2.56 1.70 2.23
N ALA A 139 -1.67 1.45 3.18
CA ALA A 139 -0.55 2.33 3.52
C ALA A 139 0.42 2.54 2.34
N ARG A 140 0.67 1.49 1.55
CA ARG A 140 1.56 1.51 0.37
C ARG A 140 0.95 2.21 -0.86
N ARG A 141 -0.31 2.63 -0.81
CA ARG A 141 -0.96 3.29 -1.96
C ARG A 141 -0.20 4.56 -2.33
N PRO A 142 0.19 4.76 -3.61
CA PRO A 142 0.93 5.95 -4.02
C PRO A 142 0.11 7.23 -3.80
N ARG A 143 0.79 8.35 -3.52
CA ARG A 143 0.18 9.69 -3.42
C ARG A 143 -0.62 9.99 -4.69
N ARG A 144 -1.80 10.58 -4.55
CA ARG A 144 -2.51 11.11 -5.72
C ARG A 144 -1.69 12.26 -6.31
N ALA A 145 -1.27 12.13 -7.57
CA ALA A 145 -0.61 13.21 -8.27
C ALA A 145 -1.59 14.38 -8.41
N THR A 146 -1.34 15.47 -7.69
CA THR A 146 -1.85 16.78 -8.10
C THR A 146 -1.03 17.19 -9.33
N PRO A 147 -1.64 17.58 -10.47
CA PRO A 147 -0.89 18.05 -11.61
C PRO A 147 -0.04 19.24 -11.17
N ASP A 148 1.26 19.01 -11.00
CA ASP A 148 2.17 20.05 -10.57
C ASP A 148 2.30 21.04 -11.71
N SER A 149 1.98 22.30 -11.45
CA SER A 149 2.03 23.36 -12.44
C SER A 149 3.46 23.86 -12.69
N ASN A 150 4.42 22.96 -12.68
CA ASN A 150 5.79 23.24 -13.09
C ASN A 150 6.17 22.41 -14.32
N ARG A 151 5.38 22.52 -15.38
CA ARG A 151 5.93 22.45 -16.73
C ARG A 151 6.28 23.87 -17.14
N ALA A 152 7.44 24.34 -16.69
CA ALA A 152 8.20 25.32 -17.45
C ALA A 152 8.55 24.65 -18.79
N VAL A 153 7.59 24.64 -19.72
CA VAL A 153 7.90 24.46 -21.14
C VAL A 153 8.76 25.66 -21.49
N GLY A 154 10.00 25.38 -21.85
CA GLY A 154 10.93 26.38 -22.33
C GLY A 154 10.23 27.32 -23.30
N ALA A 155 10.44 28.61 -23.08
CA ALA A 155 10.09 29.64 -24.04
C ALA A 155 10.57 29.18 -25.44
N PRO A 156 9.73 29.19 -26.48
CA PRO A 156 10.27 29.13 -27.83
C PRO A 156 11.12 30.40 -28.00
N GLU A 157 12.42 30.16 -28.10
CA GLU A 157 13.45 31.12 -28.48
C GLU A 157 12.97 31.91 -29.69
N ALA A 158 12.76 33.21 -29.50
CA ALA A 158 12.46 34.12 -30.59
C ALA A 158 13.65 34.12 -31.57
N PRO A 159 13.44 33.90 -32.88
CA PRO A 159 14.54 33.95 -33.83
C PRO A 159 15.02 35.40 -33.97
N ALA A 160 16.31 35.60 -33.73
CA ALA A 160 17.02 36.85 -34.00
C ALA A 160 16.98 37.21 -35.51
N PRO A 161 17.01 38.51 -35.86
CA PRO A 161 16.87 38.96 -37.23
C PRO A 161 18.16 38.70 -38.04
N ARG A 162 18.04 37.98 -39.16
CA ARG A 162 19.07 38.00 -40.22
C ARG A 162 18.72 39.08 -41.23
N ALA A 163 19.51 40.15 -41.21
CA ALA A 163 19.65 41.06 -42.34
C ALA A 163 20.53 40.39 -43.41
N ALA A 164 20.06 40.37 -44.66
CA ALA A 164 20.89 40.44 -45.87
C ALA A 164 19.99 40.64 -47.12
N ASP A 165 19.75 41.91 -47.42
CA ASP A 165 19.90 42.55 -48.73
C ASP A 165 20.20 41.67 -49.96
N VAL A 166 19.30 41.69 -50.96
CA VAL A 166 19.60 41.68 -52.42
C VAL A 166 18.46 42.39 -53.20
N ALA A 167 18.68 43.67 -53.54
CA ALA A 167 18.50 44.42 -54.82
C ALA A 167 17.41 44.03 -55.90
N PRO A 168 17.15 44.87 -56.95
CA PRO A 168 15.99 45.77 -57.11
C PRO A 168 15.09 45.40 -58.34
N PRO A 169 14.05 46.18 -58.72
CA PRO A 169 12.86 45.68 -59.43
C PRO A 169 12.98 45.64 -60.95
N VAL A 170 12.38 44.61 -61.57
CA VAL A 170 12.08 44.55 -63.01
C VAL A 170 10.91 45.47 -63.35
N ALA A 171 11.13 46.30 -64.37
CA ALA A 171 10.22 47.30 -64.90
C ALA A 171 8.91 46.70 -65.44
N SER A 172 7.81 47.43 -65.20
CA SER A 172 6.61 47.38 -66.04
C SER A 172 6.23 48.81 -66.37
N ALA A 173 6.46 49.19 -67.64
CA ALA A 173 5.86 50.35 -68.25
C ALA A 173 5.00 49.84 -69.41
N GLY A 174 3.69 50.00 -69.28
CA GLY A 174 2.78 50.02 -70.41
C GLY A 174 2.38 51.46 -70.71
N SER A 175 2.36 51.84 -71.99
CA SER A 175 1.41 52.78 -72.62
C SER A 175 1.78 53.00 -74.08
N GLY A 176 0.79 52.94 -74.98
CA GLY A 176 0.84 53.49 -76.34
C GLY A 176 0.74 52.45 -77.44
#